data_AF-A0A4W5QAE4-F1
#
_entry.id   AF-A0A4W5QAE4-F1
#
_cell.length_a   1.000
_cell.length_b   1.000
_cell.length_c   1.000
_cell.angle_alpha   90.00
_cell.angle_beta   90.00
_cell.angle_gamma   90.00
#
_symmetry.space_group_name_H-M   'P 1'
#
loop_
_entity.id
_entity.type
_entity.pdbx_description
1 polymer ?
#
loop_
_entity_poly.entity_id
_entity_poly.type
_entity_poly.pdbx_seq_one_letter_code
_entity_poly.pdbx_strand_id
1 'polypeptide(L)'
;MRAHGPGLGLGSVDEGLKRVCSAPQLGDQEKGMLLKRKLSASEGGPHVVYSHGNKHKKQGGACGVSSQGASARAHRVVPRDLLDPNDLECSLCIRLFYEPVTTPCGHTFCKNCLERCLDHTPQCPLCKESLKEYLAARKYTVTSVLDRVIKQYLSEEQSERQKTHLEETQELADLTKNVPIFVCTMAYPTVPCPLHVFEPRYRLMIRRCMETGTRQFGMCINDAQKGFVEYGCMLIIRSVHFLPDGRSVVDTVGGKRFRVLTRGMKDGYCIADIQYLEDTRVIDGEELTQLQQLHDAVYEQARTWFQNLKNRFRNQILQHFGAMPEREPDIQATPNGPACCWWLLAVLPIDPRYQLSVLSMTTLRERLVKIQHILSYLQSIPSE
;
A
#
# COMPACT_ATOMS: atom_id res chain seq x y z
N MET A 1 33.34 -25.15 63.26
CA MET A 1 32.52 -26.36 63.51
C MET A 1 31.42 -26.42 62.44
N ARG A 2 31.42 -27.51 61.65
CA ARG A 2 30.37 -28.10 60.76
C ARG A 2 29.65 -27.15 59.77
N ALA A 3 29.89 -27.14 58.46
CA ALA A 3 29.78 -28.17 57.40
C ALA A 3 28.35 -28.72 57.19
N HIS A 4 27.74 -28.41 56.03
CA HIS A 4 27.10 -29.33 55.05
C HIS A 4 26.32 -28.54 53.97
N GLY A 5 26.66 -28.73 52.68
CA GLY A 5 25.69 -28.70 51.56
C GLY A 5 25.06 -30.10 51.39
N PRO A 6 24.34 -30.44 50.28
CA PRO A 6 24.14 -29.73 49.00
C PRO A 6 22.66 -29.76 48.48
N GLY A 7 22.39 -29.21 47.29
CA GLY A 7 21.10 -29.42 46.60
C GLY A 7 20.95 -28.68 45.25
N LEU A 8 20.94 -29.45 44.16
CA LEU A 8 20.83 -29.04 42.75
C LEU A 8 19.44 -28.53 42.37
N GLY A 9 19.39 -27.61 41.39
CA GLY A 9 18.18 -27.21 40.68
C GLY A 9 18.53 -26.57 39.33
N LEU A 10 18.62 -27.41 38.30
CA LEU A 10 18.72 -27.03 36.89
C LEU A 10 17.46 -26.26 36.46
N GLY A 11 17.64 -25.07 35.92
CA GLY A 11 16.61 -24.28 35.24
C GLY A 11 17.13 -23.81 33.89
N SER A 12 16.84 -24.61 32.86
CA SER A 12 17.09 -24.33 31.44
C SER A 12 16.40 -23.01 31.03
N VAL A 13 17.20 -22.02 30.62
CA VAL A 13 16.69 -20.79 29.99
C VAL A 13 16.67 -21.02 28.47
N ASP A 14 15.53 -21.51 27.98
CA ASP A 14 15.20 -21.59 26.55
C ASP A 14 14.81 -20.18 26.07
N GLU A 15 15.80 -19.36 25.69
CA GLU A 15 15.55 -18.12 24.93
C GLU A 15 15.32 -18.46 23.45
N GLY A 16 14.14 -18.99 23.18
CA GLY A 16 13.63 -19.18 21.83
C GLY A 16 13.39 -17.85 21.12
N LEU A 17 13.87 -17.76 19.87
CA LEU A 17 13.61 -16.68 18.90
C LEU A 17 12.17 -16.14 19.01
N LYS A 18 12.04 -14.93 19.57
CA LYS A 18 10.76 -14.22 19.62
C LYS A 18 10.31 -13.89 18.20
N ARG A 19 9.24 -14.59 17.81
CA ARG A 19 8.49 -14.41 16.57
C ARG A 19 8.05 -12.96 16.41
N VAL A 20 8.46 -12.31 15.33
CA VAL A 20 7.73 -11.15 14.78
C VAL A 20 6.92 -11.68 13.60
N CYS A 21 5.77 -12.27 13.92
CA CYS A 21 4.68 -12.52 12.99
C CYS A 21 3.45 -11.87 13.60
N SER A 22 3.06 -10.71 13.08
CA SER A 22 1.79 -10.07 13.40
C SER A 22 0.67 -10.81 12.67
N ALA A 23 0.21 -11.91 13.24
CA ALA A 23 -1.09 -12.51 12.93
C ALA A 23 -2.08 -12.16 14.05
N PRO A 24 -3.30 -11.69 13.76
CA PRO A 24 -4.24 -11.25 14.79
C PRO A 24 -4.83 -12.46 15.53
N GLN A 25 -4.72 -12.44 16.86
CA GLN A 25 -5.44 -13.34 17.74
C GLN A 25 -6.90 -12.87 17.80
N LEU A 26 -7.82 -13.75 17.39
CA LEU A 26 -9.24 -13.65 17.69
C LEU A 26 -9.42 -13.83 19.19
N GLY A 27 -9.74 -12.75 19.89
CA GLY A 27 -10.23 -12.78 21.27
C GLY A 27 -11.76 -12.86 21.24
N ASP A 28 -12.29 -13.91 21.85
CA ASP A 28 -13.72 -14.12 22.04
C ASP A 28 -14.14 -13.73 23.47
N GLN A 29 -15.40 -13.32 23.58
CA GLN A 29 -16.22 -13.07 24.79
C GLN A 29 -15.99 -11.79 25.62
N GLU A 30 -16.94 -10.86 25.50
CA GLU A 30 -17.73 -10.43 26.67
C GLU A 30 -19.19 -10.04 26.32
N LYS A 31 -20.12 -10.84 26.86
CA LYS A 31 -21.47 -10.55 27.38
C LYS A 31 -22.38 -9.57 26.63
N GLY A 32 -23.25 -10.15 25.78
CA GLY A 32 -24.48 -9.51 25.32
C GLY A 32 -25.57 -9.50 26.40
N MET A 33 -26.07 -8.31 26.74
CA MET A 33 -27.30 -8.14 27.51
C MET A 33 -28.53 -8.27 26.59
N LEU A 34 -29.44 -9.13 27.01
CA LEU A 34 -30.75 -9.39 26.42
C LEU A 34 -31.66 -8.15 26.47
N LEU A 35 -32.14 -7.69 25.32
CA LEU A 35 -33.38 -6.91 25.24
C LEU A 35 -34.27 -7.47 24.13
N LYS A 36 -35.29 -8.21 24.59
CA LYS A 36 -36.43 -8.68 23.80
C LYS A 36 -37.21 -7.47 23.27
N ARG A 37 -37.54 -7.45 21.98
CA ARG A 37 -38.74 -6.73 21.51
C ARG A 37 -39.53 -7.57 20.52
N LYS A 38 -40.79 -7.72 20.87
CA LYS A 38 -41.81 -8.60 20.29
C LYS A 38 -42.13 -8.20 18.85
N LEU A 39 -42.23 -9.22 18.00
CA LEU A 39 -43.04 -9.22 16.79
C LEU A 39 -44.52 -9.13 17.18
N SER A 40 -45.27 -8.29 16.48
CA SER A 40 -46.71 -8.44 16.31
C SER A 40 -47.04 -8.06 14.88
N ALA A 41 -47.27 -9.09 14.07
CA ALA A 41 -47.91 -9.01 12.77
C ALA A 41 -49.43 -9.02 12.98
N SER A 42 -50.14 -8.19 12.23
CA SER A 42 -51.54 -8.44 11.89
C SER A 42 -51.82 -7.95 10.48
N GLU A 43 -52.49 -8.83 9.76
CA GLU A 43 -52.83 -8.83 8.35
C GLU A 43 -53.93 -7.81 7.98
N GLY A 44 -53.96 -7.41 6.72
CA GLY A 44 -55.04 -6.67 6.10
C GLY A 44 -54.87 -6.64 4.59
N GLY A 45 -55.53 -7.58 3.90
CA GLY A 45 -55.54 -7.74 2.45
C GLY A 45 -56.33 -6.65 1.68
N PRO A 46 -56.47 -6.82 0.35
CA PRO A 46 -56.36 -5.75 -0.63
C PRO A 46 -57.70 -5.14 -1.04
N HIS A 47 -57.71 -3.84 -1.36
CA HIS A 47 -58.85 -3.20 -2.03
C HIS A 47 -58.46 -2.67 -3.41
N VAL A 48 -58.96 -3.37 -4.42
CA VAL A 48 -59.05 -2.96 -5.83
C VAL A 48 -60.29 -2.07 -5.95
N VAL A 49 -60.17 -0.87 -6.54
CA VAL A 49 -61.34 -0.16 -7.08
C VAL A 49 -60.99 0.56 -8.40
N TYR A 50 -61.67 0.06 -9.43
CA TYR A 50 -62.04 0.56 -10.75
C TYR A 50 -61.71 1.98 -11.23
N SER A 51 -61.23 1.98 -12.48
CA SER A 51 -61.38 2.93 -13.58
C SER A 51 -62.63 3.79 -13.60
N HIS A 52 -62.49 5.05 -14.01
CA HIS A 52 -63.47 5.78 -14.83
C HIS A 52 -62.76 6.54 -15.96
N GLY A 53 -63.12 6.19 -17.20
CA GLY A 53 -62.74 6.92 -18.39
C GLY A 53 -63.79 7.96 -18.76
N ASN A 54 -63.39 8.96 -19.56
CA ASN A 54 -64.32 9.78 -20.33
C ASN A 54 -63.90 9.83 -21.80
N LYS A 55 -64.88 9.51 -22.66
CA LYS A 55 -64.85 9.49 -24.12
C LYS A 55 -65.23 10.87 -24.70
N HIS A 56 -65.04 10.95 -26.03
CA HIS A 56 -65.49 11.92 -27.05
C HIS A 56 -64.38 12.90 -27.48
N LYS A 57 -64.08 13.11 -28.77
CA LYS A 57 -64.86 12.94 -30.00
C LYS A 57 -63.89 12.81 -31.19
N LYS A 58 -64.18 11.87 -32.10
CA LYS A 58 -63.46 11.64 -33.36
C LYS A 58 -64.15 12.44 -34.47
N GLN A 59 -63.41 13.26 -35.22
CA GLN A 59 -63.76 13.67 -36.57
C GLN A 59 -62.53 13.51 -37.46
N GLY A 60 -62.72 12.75 -38.54
CA GLY A 60 -61.68 12.44 -39.51
C GLY A 60 -61.64 13.46 -40.65
N GLY A 61 -60.46 13.54 -41.26
CA GLY A 61 -60.22 14.18 -42.55
C GLY A 61 -58.84 13.73 -43.02
N ALA A 62 -58.78 12.97 -44.11
CA ALA A 62 -57.56 12.47 -44.70
C ALA A 62 -57.13 13.37 -45.87
N CYS A 63 -55.84 13.68 -45.96
CA CYS A 63 -55.09 13.73 -47.22
C CYS A 63 -53.59 13.66 -46.91
N GLY A 64 -52.89 12.80 -47.64
CA GLY A 64 -51.44 12.62 -47.51
C GLY A 64 -50.64 13.72 -48.18
N VAL A 65 -49.34 13.76 -47.88
CA VAL A 65 -48.21 13.56 -48.81
C VAL A 65 -46.92 13.62 -47.97
N SER A 66 -46.00 12.75 -48.34
CA SER A 66 -44.64 12.57 -47.84
C SER A 66 -43.77 13.82 -47.85
N SER A 67 -42.96 14.00 -46.81
CA SER A 67 -41.54 14.39 -46.98
C SER A 67 -40.74 14.06 -45.73
N GLN A 68 -39.68 13.29 -45.94
CA GLN A 68 -38.64 12.96 -44.98
C GLN A 68 -38.05 14.25 -44.39
N GLY A 69 -38.11 14.38 -43.06
CA GLY A 69 -37.32 15.35 -42.30
C GLY A 69 -36.47 14.57 -41.33
N ALA A 70 -35.18 14.44 -41.63
CA ALA A 70 -34.21 13.99 -40.64
C ALA A 70 -34.28 14.97 -39.46
N SER A 71 -34.88 14.54 -38.35
CA SER A 71 -34.89 15.30 -37.10
C SER A 71 -33.47 15.33 -36.57
N ALA A 72 -32.70 16.33 -37.00
CA ALA A 72 -31.52 16.74 -36.28
C ALA A 72 -31.96 17.04 -34.85
N ARG A 73 -31.56 16.18 -33.91
CA ARG A 73 -31.81 16.40 -32.48
C ARG A 73 -31.35 17.80 -32.15
N ALA A 74 -32.29 18.72 -31.96
CA ALA A 74 -32.00 20.05 -31.45
C ALA A 74 -31.25 19.86 -30.13
N HIS A 75 -29.94 20.08 -30.14
CA HIS A 75 -29.19 20.26 -28.91
C HIS A 75 -29.83 21.46 -28.23
N ARG A 76 -30.48 21.24 -27.08
CA ARG A 76 -30.90 22.32 -26.20
C ARG A 76 -29.61 22.98 -25.74
N VAL A 77 -29.24 24.09 -26.39
CA VAL A 77 -28.12 24.92 -25.96
C VAL A 77 -28.60 25.63 -24.71
N VAL A 78 -28.07 25.23 -23.56
CA VAL A 78 -28.27 25.97 -22.32
C VAL A 78 -27.37 27.22 -22.40
N PRO A 79 -27.90 28.45 -22.23
CA PRO A 79 -27.07 29.63 -22.10
C PRO A 79 -26.00 29.42 -21.03
N ARG A 80 -24.73 29.77 -21.33
CA ARG A 80 -23.61 29.58 -20.40
C ARG A 80 -23.84 30.27 -19.05
N ASP A 81 -24.58 31.38 -19.07
CA ASP A 81 -24.88 32.21 -17.90
C ASP A 81 -25.88 31.56 -16.91
N LEU A 82 -26.45 30.39 -17.22
CA LEU A 82 -27.38 29.66 -16.35
C LEU A 82 -26.73 28.53 -15.54
N LEU A 83 -25.43 28.28 -15.70
CA LEU A 83 -24.67 27.27 -14.95
C LEU A 83 -23.54 27.97 -14.18
N ASP A 84 -23.67 28.05 -12.86
CA ASP A 84 -22.61 28.53 -11.99
C ASP A 84 -21.62 27.36 -11.74
N PRO A 85 -20.30 27.55 -11.91
CA PRO A 85 -19.30 26.55 -11.49
C PRO A 85 -19.52 26.01 -10.06
N ASN A 86 -20.03 26.84 -9.15
CA ASN A 86 -20.33 26.49 -7.77
C ASN A 86 -21.41 25.40 -7.64
N ASP A 87 -22.32 25.28 -8.62
CA ASP A 87 -23.37 24.24 -8.63
C ASP A 87 -22.79 22.84 -8.88
N LEU A 88 -21.57 22.76 -9.41
CA LEU A 88 -20.88 21.52 -9.78
C LEU A 88 -19.62 21.29 -8.93
N GLU A 89 -19.68 21.71 -7.68
CA GLU A 89 -18.63 21.47 -6.70
C GLU A 89 -18.78 20.18 -5.91
N CYS A 90 -17.65 19.54 -5.65
CA CYS A 90 -17.57 18.43 -4.72
C CYS A 90 -17.63 18.92 -3.28
N SER A 91 -18.61 18.45 -2.52
CA SER A 91 -18.78 18.80 -1.10
C SER A 91 -17.63 18.35 -0.17
N LEU A 92 -16.65 17.59 -0.68
CA LEU A 92 -15.49 17.11 0.08
C LEU A 92 -14.24 17.95 -0.14
N CYS A 93 -14.01 18.43 -1.36
CA CYS A 93 -12.84 19.25 -1.68
C CYS A 93 -13.17 20.72 -1.97
N ILE A 94 -14.46 21.05 -2.11
CA ILE A 94 -14.96 22.41 -2.39
C ILE A 94 -14.27 22.98 -3.64
N ARG A 95 -14.26 22.16 -4.69
CA ARG A 95 -13.74 22.47 -6.03
C ARG A 95 -14.67 21.84 -7.04
N LEU A 96 -14.63 22.34 -8.28
CA LEU A 96 -15.28 21.70 -9.42
C LEU A 96 -15.01 20.19 -9.45
N PHE A 97 -16.06 19.41 -9.71
CA PHE A 97 -15.95 17.95 -9.81
C PHE A 97 -14.86 17.54 -10.81
N TYR A 98 -14.00 16.61 -10.37
CA TYR A 98 -13.02 15.94 -11.21
C TYR A 98 -13.30 14.44 -11.16
N GLU A 99 -13.56 13.83 -12.32
CA GLU A 99 -14.09 12.47 -12.43
C GLU A 99 -15.29 12.24 -11.48
N PRO A 100 -16.41 12.95 -11.67
CA PRO A 100 -17.56 12.86 -10.78
C PRO A 100 -18.09 11.43 -10.72
N VAL A 101 -18.34 10.92 -9.52
CA VAL A 101 -18.97 9.61 -9.28
C VAL A 101 -20.20 9.79 -8.39
N THR A 102 -21.33 9.26 -8.86
CA THR A 102 -22.59 9.30 -8.11
C THR A 102 -22.79 7.97 -7.40
N THR A 103 -22.94 8.01 -6.08
CA THR A 103 -23.18 6.84 -5.24
C THR A 103 -24.59 6.27 -5.48
N PRO A 104 -24.88 5.01 -5.10
CA PRO A 104 -26.23 4.45 -5.14
C PRO A 104 -27.29 5.27 -4.39
N CYS A 105 -26.87 6.04 -3.37
CA CYS A 105 -27.74 6.94 -2.62
C CYS A 105 -27.96 8.31 -3.29
N GLY A 106 -27.47 8.51 -4.52
CA GLY A 106 -27.71 9.71 -5.34
C GLY A 106 -26.75 10.89 -5.11
N HIS A 107 -25.80 10.77 -4.18
CA HIS A 107 -24.83 11.84 -3.89
C HIS A 107 -23.61 11.76 -4.82
N THR A 108 -23.09 12.91 -5.26
CA THR A 108 -21.96 12.97 -6.19
C THR A 108 -20.71 13.56 -5.52
N PHE A 109 -19.56 12.96 -5.80
CA PHE A 109 -18.24 13.37 -5.30
C PHE A 109 -17.20 13.25 -6.42
N CYS A 110 -16.03 13.89 -6.29
CA CYS A 110 -14.87 13.48 -7.07
C CYS A 110 -14.51 12.02 -6.71
N LYS A 111 -14.13 11.21 -7.70
CA LYS A 111 -13.72 9.81 -7.49
C LYS A 111 -12.73 9.64 -6.33
N ASN A 112 -11.60 10.35 -6.38
CA ASN A 112 -10.54 10.25 -5.38
C ASN A 112 -11.00 10.73 -3.98
N CYS A 113 -11.93 11.69 -3.92
CA CYS A 113 -12.48 12.17 -2.66
C CYS A 113 -13.38 11.10 -2.00
N LEU A 114 -14.26 10.48 -2.77
CA LEU A 114 -15.11 9.40 -2.27
C LEU A 114 -14.27 8.20 -1.81
N GLU A 115 -13.32 7.76 -2.64
CA GLU A 115 -12.44 6.64 -2.30
C GLU A 115 -11.66 6.88 -1.01
N ARG A 116 -11.17 8.10 -0.79
CA ARG A 116 -10.50 8.50 0.46
C ARG A 116 -11.44 8.42 1.66
N CYS A 117 -12.69 8.87 1.55
CA CYS A 117 -13.67 8.72 2.63
C CYS A 117 -13.96 7.24 2.94
N LEU A 118 -14.08 6.41 1.90
CA LEU A 118 -14.33 4.97 2.01
C LEU A 118 -13.15 4.19 2.61
N ASP A 119 -11.95 4.80 2.68
CA ASP A 119 -10.83 4.21 3.42
C ASP A 119 -11.05 4.23 4.94
N HIS A 120 -11.87 5.15 5.45
CA HIS A 120 -12.14 5.29 6.88
C HIS A 120 -13.48 4.68 7.28
N THR A 121 -14.55 4.93 6.52
CA THR A 121 -15.88 4.39 6.80
C THR A 121 -16.62 4.06 5.51
N PRO A 122 -17.23 2.86 5.38
CA PRO A 122 -17.97 2.47 4.19
C PRO A 122 -19.39 3.07 4.19
N GLN A 123 -19.49 4.38 4.38
CA GLN A 123 -20.74 5.15 4.42
C GLN A 123 -20.63 6.38 3.53
N CYS A 124 -21.77 6.81 2.96
CA CYS A 124 -21.85 8.06 2.23
C CYS A 124 -21.47 9.23 3.17
N PRO A 125 -20.54 10.12 2.76
CA PRO A 125 -20.16 11.26 3.59
C PRO A 125 -21.33 12.20 3.95
N LEU A 126 -22.31 12.32 3.05
CA LEU A 126 -23.46 13.23 3.18
C LEU A 126 -24.63 12.61 3.96
N CYS A 127 -25.19 11.49 3.51
CA CYS A 127 -26.38 10.90 4.14
C CYS A 127 -26.12 9.72 5.08
N LYS A 128 -24.86 9.28 5.23
CA LYS A 128 -24.44 8.13 6.06
C LYS A 128 -24.98 6.77 5.63
N GLU A 129 -25.65 6.68 4.48
CA GLU A 129 -26.09 5.40 3.92
C GLU A 129 -24.91 4.46 3.65
N SER A 130 -25.11 3.16 3.90
CA SER A 130 -24.07 2.14 3.76
C SER A 130 -23.63 1.99 2.30
N LEU A 131 -22.32 2.04 2.06
CA LEU A 131 -21.69 1.85 0.75
C LEU A 131 -20.80 0.60 0.71
N LYS A 132 -21.01 -0.37 1.61
CA LYS A 132 -20.18 -1.59 1.70
C LYS A 132 -20.14 -2.40 0.40
N GLU A 133 -21.28 -2.65 -0.22
CA GLU A 133 -21.35 -3.39 -1.49
C GLU A 133 -20.68 -2.61 -2.63
N TYR A 134 -20.85 -1.28 -2.63
CA TYR A 134 -20.22 -0.40 -3.60
C TYR A 134 -18.69 -0.39 -3.47
N LEU A 135 -18.18 -0.34 -2.23
CA LEU A 135 -16.76 -0.48 -1.90
C LEU A 135 -16.22 -1.85 -2.34
N ALA A 136 -16.93 -2.93 -2.02
CA ALA A 136 -16.52 -4.29 -2.36
C ALA A 136 -16.45 -4.49 -3.89
N ALA A 137 -17.36 -3.89 -4.64
CA ALA A 137 -17.37 -3.97 -6.10
C ALA A 137 -16.27 -3.14 -6.78
N ARG A 138 -15.74 -2.09 -6.12
CA ARG A 138 -14.75 -1.14 -6.68
C ARG A 138 -15.17 -0.51 -8.02
N LYS A 139 -16.48 -0.39 -8.27
CA LYS A 139 -17.05 0.14 -9.53
C LYS A 139 -17.33 1.64 -9.43
N TYR A 140 -16.30 2.44 -9.18
CA TYR A 140 -16.40 3.91 -9.16
C TYR A 140 -16.44 4.47 -10.59
N THR A 141 -17.58 4.29 -11.26
CA THR A 141 -17.74 4.73 -12.66
C THR A 141 -18.07 6.21 -12.74
N VAL A 142 -17.36 6.93 -13.60
CA VAL A 142 -17.62 8.36 -13.83
C VAL A 142 -19.06 8.57 -14.32
N THR A 143 -19.77 9.48 -13.68
CA THR A 143 -21.12 9.91 -14.05
C THR A 143 -21.07 10.71 -15.34
N SER A 144 -21.21 10.00 -16.47
CA SER A 144 -21.05 10.55 -17.82
C SER A 144 -21.91 11.77 -18.15
N VAL A 145 -23.07 11.93 -17.51
CA VAL A 145 -23.91 13.13 -17.70
C VAL A 145 -23.23 14.35 -17.10
N LEU A 146 -22.73 14.26 -15.86
CA LEU A 146 -22.05 15.37 -15.19
C LEU A 146 -20.72 15.70 -15.87
N ASP A 147 -19.93 14.67 -16.21
CA ASP A 147 -18.68 14.87 -16.94
C ASP A 147 -18.89 15.61 -18.29
N ARG A 148 -19.96 15.28 -19.03
CA ARG A 148 -20.31 15.98 -20.27
C ARG A 148 -20.76 17.42 -20.03
N VAL A 149 -21.60 17.66 -19.02
CA VAL A 149 -22.07 19.02 -18.69
C VAL A 149 -20.88 19.90 -18.32
N ILE A 150 -19.99 19.42 -17.47
CA ILE A 150 -18.78 20.16 -17.05
C ILE A 150 -17.92 20.48 -18.28
N LYS A 151 -17.60 19.49 -19.12
CA LYS A 151 -16.76 19.69 -20.31
C LYS A 151 -17.38 20.63 -21.34
N GLN A 152 -18.70 20.63 -21.48
CA GLN A 152 -19.40 21.43 -22.49
C GLN A 152 -19.60 22.89 -22.06
N TYR A 153 -19.95 23.11 -20.79
CA TYR A 153 -20.38 24.42 -20.30
C TYR A 153 -19.32 25.11 -19.43
N LEU A 154 -18.45 24.36 -18.75
CA LEU A 154 -17.42 24.83 -17.81
C LEU A 154 -16.01 24.41 -18.27
N SER A 155 -15.72 24.59 -19.56
CA SER A 155 -14.49 24.08 -20.18
C SER A 155 -13.21 24.73 -19.64
N GLU A 156 -13.26 26.00 -19.26
CA GLU A 156 -12.10 26.73 -18.74
C GLU A 156 -11.76 26.26 -17.32
N GLU A 157 -12.77 26.22 -16.45
CA GLU A 157 -12.67 25.74 -15.07
C GLU A 157 -12.27 24.26 -15.02
N GLN A 158 -12.78 23.45 -15.96
CA GLN A 158 -12.39 22.05 -16.11
C GLN A 158 -10.91 21.90 -16.51
N SER A 159 -10.42 22.75 -17.43
CA SER A 159 -9.02 22.76 -17.84
C SER A 159 -8.10 23.16 -16.67
N GLU A 160 -8.47 24.18 -15.90
CA GLU A 160 -7.75 24.58 -14.69
C GLU A 160 -7.73 23.46 -13.66
N ARG A 161 -8.88 22.83 -13.40
CA ARG A 161 -8.99 21.71 -12.46
C ARG A 161 -8.10 20.53 -12.87
N GLN A 162 -8.04 20.22 -14.17
CA GLN A 162 -7.18 19.17 -14.72
C GLN A 162 -5.70 19.52 -14.58
N LYS A 163 -5.33 20.78 -14.81
CA LYS A 163 -3.96 21.27 -14.60
C LYS A 163 -3.52 21.09 -13.15
N THR A 164 -4.33 21.55 -12.18
CA THR A 164 -4.03 21.37 -10.75
C THR A 164 -3.91 19.89 -10.39
N HIS A 165 -4.79 19.03 -10.88
CA HIS A 165 -4.71 17.59 -10.63
C HIS A 165 -3.42 16.98 -11.17
N LEU A 166 -2.97 17.40 -12.37
CA LEU A 166 -1.73 16.93 -12.96
C LEU A 166 -0.51 17.37 -12.14
N GLU A 167 -0.47 18.62 -11.71
CA GLU A 167 0.59 19.16 -10.85
C GLU A 167 0.64 18.42 -9.49
N GLU A 168 -0.51 18.22 -8.84
CA GLU A 168 -0.62 17.44 -7.60
C GLU A 168 -0.13 15.98 -7.79
N THR A 169 -0.45 15.37 -8.94
CA THR A 169 -0.03 14.00 -9.28
C THR A 169 1.48 13.92 -9.53
N GLN A 170 2.06 14.91 -10.21
CA GLN A 170 3.50 15.00 -10.47
C GLN A 170 4.29 15.21 -9.18
N GLU A 171 3.82 16.05 -8.26
CA GLU A 171 4.45 16.24 -6.95
C GLU A 171 4.49 14.91 -6.16
N LEU A 172 3.42 14.13 -6.21
CA LEU A 172 3.34 12.81 -5.56
C LEU A 172 4.14 11.72 -6.28
N ALA A 173 4.55 11.95 -7.53
CA ALA A 173 5.32 11.01 -8.33
C ALA A 173 6.84 11.16 -8.13
N ASP A 174 7.30 12.20 -7.43
CA ASP A 174 8.72 12.40 -7.13
C ASP A 174 9.23 11.31 -6.17
N LEU A 175 10.31 10.64 -6.55
CA LEU A 175 10.93 9.55 -5.79
C LEU A 175 12.12 10.01 -4.94
N THR A 176 12.34 11.32 -4.83
CA THR A 176 13.39 11.96 -4.02
C THR A 176 12.84 13.02 -3.08
N LYS A 177 11.71 13.65 -3.42
CA LYS A 177 11.00 14.64 -2.61
C LYS A 177 9.67 14.10 -2.11
N ASN A 178 9.35 14.38 -0.84
CA ASN A 178 8.10 13.97 -0.22
C ASN A 178 7.74 12.47 -0.41
N VAL A 179 8.76 11.62 -0.49
CA VAL A 179 8.60 10.18 -0.75
C VAL A 179 7.76 9.57 0.39
N PRO A 180 6.68 8.81 0.08
CA PRO A 180 5.87 8.15 1.09
C PRO A 180 6.71 7.13 1.87
N ILE A 181 6.67 7.20 3.20
CA ILE A 181 7.40 6.29 4.10
C ILE A 181 6.41 5.42 4.87
N PHE A 182 6.50 4.10 4.66
CA PHE A 182 5.86 3.08 5.48
C PHE A 182 6.78 2.76 6.67
N VAL A 183 6.29 2.96 7.89
CA VAL A 183 7.07 2.72 9.11
C VAL A 183 6.66 1.38 9.72
N CYS A 184 7.51 0.35 9.61
CA CYS A 184 7.19 -0.98 10.12
C CYS A 184 8.42 -1.83 10.45
N THR A 185 9.09 -2.35 9.43
CA THR A 185 10.17 -3.35 9.57
C THR A 185 11.36 -3.01 8.68
N MET A 186 12.47 -3.72 8.86
CA MET A 186 13.61 -3.64 7.97
C MET A 186 13.26 -4.23 6.60
N ALA A 187 13.63 -3.52 5.55
CA ALA A 187 13.58 -4.01 4.17
C ALA A 187 14.97 -3.91 3.55
N TYR A 188 15.27 -4.83 2.64
CA TYR A 188 16.59 -4.94 2.03
C TYR A 188 16.48 -5.02 0.51
N PRO A 189 17.47 -4.50 -0.23
CA PRO A 189 17.52 -4.66 -1.68
C PRO A 189 17.32 -6.12 -2.09
N THR A 190 16.56 -6.35 -3.16
CA THR A 190 16.25 -7.65 -3.78
C THR A 190 15.42 -8.63 -2.94
N VAL A 191 15.18 -8.34 -1.65
CA VAL A 191 14.45 -9.22 -0.74
C VAL A 191 12.93 -8.94 -0.84
N PRO A 192 12.09 -9.98 -1.02
CA PRO A 192 10.63 -9.83 -0.97
C PRO A 192 10.14 -9.31 0.39
N CYS A 193 9.14 -8.44 0.38
CA CYS A 193 8.52 -7.88 1.57
C CYS A 193 7.00 -7.79 1.39
N PRO A 194 6.26 -8.89 1.55
CA PRO A 194 4.81 -8.88 1.45
C PRO A 194 4.19 -8.14 2.64
N LEU A 195 3.22 -7.25 2.39
CA LEU A 195 2.58 -6.41 3.41
C LEU A 195 1.08 -6.60 3.41
N HIS A 196 0.49 -6.69 4.61
CA HIS A 196 -0.94 -6.57 4.80
C HIS A 196 -1.28 -5.15 5.27
N VAL A 197 -1.85 -4.35 4.37
CA VAL A 197 -2.16 -2.94 4.59
C VAL A 197 -3.62 -2.79 4.96
N PHE A 198 -3.87 -2.44 6.22
CA PHE A 198 -5.22 -2.25 6.76
C PHE A 198 -5.51 -0.82 7.25
N GLU A 199 -4.48 -0.06 7.66
CA GLU A 199 -4.68 1.31 8.15
C GLU A 199 -5.12 2.24 7.01
N PRO A 200 -6.16 3.09 7.21
CA PRO A 200 -6.69 3.99 6.18
C PRO A 200 -5.64 4.88 5.51
N ARG A 201 -4.70 5.43 6.30
CA ARG A 201 -3.62 6.29 5.79
C ARG A 201 -2.70 5.56 4.80
N TYR A 202 -2.39 4.28 5.04
CA TYR A 202 -1.54 3.50 4.17
C TYR A 202 -2.31 2.94 2.98
N ARG A 203 -3.62 2.70 3.11
CA ARG A 203 -4.50 2.40 1.97
C ARG A 203 -4.47 3.54 0.94
N LEU A 204 -4.58 4.79 1.41
CA LEU A 204 -4.41 5.98 0.57
C LEU A 204 -2.99 6.04 -0.04
N MET A 205 -1.95 5.81 0.76
CA MET A 205 -0.56 5.81 0.29
C MET A 205 -0.34 4.81 -0.86
N ILE A 206 -0.79 3.57 -0.71
CA ILE A 206 -0.67 2.53 -1.75
C ILE A 206 -1.47 2.90 -2.99
N ARG A 207 -2.71 3.39 -2.83
CA ARG A 207 -3.53 3.85 -3.97
C ARG A 207 -2.80 4.94 -4.76
N ARG A 208 -2.24 5.94 -4.08
CA ARG A 208 -1.43 7.00 -4.73
C ARG A 208 -0.23 6.44 -5.48
N CYS A 209 0.53 5.52 -4.90
CA CYS A 209 1.67 4.88 -5.58
C CYS A 209 1.24 4.17 -6.88
N MET A 210 0.02 3.61 -6.90
CA MET A 210 -0.54 2.96 -8.09
C MET A 210 -1.05 3.97 -9.12
N GLU A 211 -1.72 5.03 -8.67
CA GLU A 211 -2.29 6.10 -9.52
C GLU A 211 -1.23 6.97 -10.19
N THR A 212 -0.18 7.35 -9.45
CA THR A 212 0.95 8.12 -10.02
C THR A 212 1.81 7.27 -10.95
N GLY A 213 1.68 5.94 -10.90
CA GLY A 213 2.47 4.99 -11.68
C GLY A 213 3.87 4.73 -11.11
N THR A 214 4.29 5.38 -10.02
CA THR A 214 5.62 5.16 -9.43
C THR A 214 5.80 3.75 -8.89
N ARG A 215 4.71 3.18 -8.37
CA ARG A 215 4.68 1.84 -7.74
C ARG A 215 5.76 1.66 -6.68
N GLN A 216 6.13 2.73 -5.98
CA GLN A 216 7.25 2.75 -5.05
C GLN A 216 6.97 3.59 -3.82
N PHE A 217 7.49 3.14 -2.68
CA PHE A 217 7.47 3.86 -1.41
C PHE A 217 8.67 3.45 -0.55
N GLY A 218 9.10 4.29 0.39
CA GLY A 218 10.19 3.98 1.30
C GLY A 218 9.71 3.14 2.49
N MET A 219 10.53 2.20 2.96
CA MET A 219 10.31 1.46 4.20
C MET A 219 11.41 1.79 5.21
N CYS A 220 10.99 2.16 6.42
CA CYS A 220 11.89 2.40 7.56
C CYS A 220 11.37 1.69 8.82
N ILE A 221 12.26 1.37 9.75
CA ILE A 221 11.86 0.97 11.10
C ILE A 221 11.48 2.20 11.94
N ASN A 222 10.60 1.97 12.91
CA ASN A 222 10.17 2.99 13.86
C ASN A 222 11.35 3.46 14.74
N ASP A 223 11.40 4.77 14.97
CA ASP A 223 12.28 5.40 15.94
C ASP A 223 11.42 6.19 16.94
N ALA A 224 11.50 5.87 18.23
CA ALA A 224 10.62 6.45 19.24
C ALA A 224 10.74 7.97 19.39
N GLN A 225 11.87 8.56 18.98
CA GLN A 225 12.12 10.00 19.10
C GLN A 225 11.86 10.73 17.78
N LYS A 226 12.26 10.14 16.65
CA LYS A 226 12.23 10.77 15.33
C LYS A 226 11.05 10.30 14.46
N GLY A 227 10.22 9.39 14.96
CA GLY A 227 9.18 8.68 14.21
C GLY A 227 9.73 7.52 13.38
N PHE A 228 10.82 7.74 12.65
CA PHE A 228 11.52 6.68 11.91
C PHE A 228 13.00 6.97 11.72
N VAL A 229 13.76 5.89 11.55
CA VAL A 229 15.22 5.92 11.42
C VAL A 229 15.70 6.63 10.16
N GLU A 230 16.99 6.94 10.11
CA GLU A 230 17.60 7.75 9.05
C GLU A 230 17.87 7.00 7.74
N TYR A 231 17.91 5.67 7.77
CA TYR A 231 18.19 4.85 6.60
C TYR A 231 17.05 3.86 6.34
N GLY A 232 16.76 3.63 5.07
CA GLY A 232 15.69 2.74 4.65
C GLY A 232 15.92 2.14 3.27
N CYS A 233 14.93 1.40 2.80
CA CYS A 233 14.94 0.78 1.49
C CYS A 233 13.66 1.13 0.74
N MET A 234 13.76 1.52 -0.52
CA MET A 234 12.61 1.67 -1.40
C MET A 234 12.02 0.29 -1.65
N LEU A 235 10.71 0.15 -1.51
CA LEU A 235 9.96 -1.03 -1.92
C LEU A 235 9.29 -0.76 -3.25
N ILE A 236 9.40 -1.72 -4.18
CA ILE A 236 8.74 -1.71 -5.48
C ILE A 236 7.52 -2.63 -5.39
N ILE A 237 6.34 -2.11 -5.69
CA ILE A 237 5.07 -2.84 -5.71
C ILE A 237 5.00 -3.71 -6.96
N ARG A 238 4.98 -5.02 -6.77
CA ARG A 238 4.79 -6.01 -7.85
C ARG A 238 3.32 -6.22 -8.14
N SER A 239 2.52 -6.45 -7.11
CA SER A 239 1.07 -6.63 -7.22
C SER A 239 0.35 -6.11 -5.98
N VAL A 240 -0.93 -5.78 -6.15
CA VAL A 240 -1.83 -5.39 -5.07
C VAL A 240 -3.12 -6.20 -5.19
N HIS A 241 -3.48 -6.88 -4.12
CA HIS A 241 -4.73 -7.61 -3.98
C HIS A 241 -5.63 -6.88 -2.98
N PHE A 242 -6.66 -6.19 -3.47
CA PHE A 242 -7.63 -5.51 -2.62
C PHE A 242 -8.68 -6.49 -2.08
N LEU A 243 -8.98 -6.36 -0.80
CA LEU A 243 -10.01 -7.12 -0.10
C LEU A 243 -11.35 -6.36 -0.11
N PRO A 244 -12.50 -7.05 0.05
CA PRO A 244 -13.83 -6.42 -0.01
C PRO A 244 -14.08 -5.31 1.04
N ASP A 245 -13.40 -5.36 2.18
CA ASP A 245 -13.44 -4.33 3.22
C ASP A 245 -12.47 -3.15 2.97
N GLY A 246 -11.77 -3.22 1.85
CA GLY A 246 -10.81 -2.25 1.36
C GLY A 246 -9.39 -2.36 1.93
N ARG A 247 -9.11 -3.35 2.78
CA ARG A 247 -7.73 -3.75 3.09
C ARG A 247 -7.02 -4.25 1.82
N SER A 248 -5.71 -4.39 1.87
CA SER A 248 -4.95 -4.93 0.74
C SER A 248 -3.77 -5.79 1.18
N VAL A 249 -3.46 -6.81 0.38
CA VAL A 249 -2.18 -7.51 0.42
C VAL A 249 -1.33 -6.97 -0.72
N VAL A 250 -0.18 -6.41 -0.38
CA VAL A 250 0.74 -5.75 -1.30
C VAL A 250 2.00 -6.62 -1.39
N ASP A 251 2.28 -7.17 -2.58
CA ASP A 251 3.54 -7.84 -2.83
C ASP A 251 4.58 -6.81 -3.24
N THR A 252 5.71 -6.78 -2.53
CA THR A 252 6.80 -5.85 -2.82
C THR A 252 8.15 -6.53 -2.80
N VAL A 253 9.12 -5.90 -3.46
CA VAL A 253 10.54 -6.27 -3.38
C VAL A 253 11.37 -5.04 -3.07
N GLY A 254 12.39 -5.19 -2.22
CA GLY A 254 13.31 -4.10 -1.95
C GLY A 254 14.15 -3.71 -3.17
N GLY A 255 14.33 -2.40 -3.32
CA GLY A 255 15.06 -1.76 -4.39
C GLY A 255 16.24 -0.97 -3.83
N LYS A 256 16.31 0.33 -4.16
CA LYS A 256 17.41 1.21 -3.76
C LYS A 256 17.36 1.53 -2.27
N ARG A 257 18.53 1.57 -1.64
CA ARG A 257 18.70 2.10 -0.28
C ARG A 257 18.68 3.62 -0.31
N PHE A 258 18.27 4.22 0.78
CA PHE A 258 18.27 5.67 0.89
C PHE A 258 18.60 6.15 2.30
N ARG A 259 19.02 7.41 2.38
CA ARG A 259 19.15 8.22 3.57
C ARG A 259 18.08 9.30 3.58
N VAL A 260 17.46 9.52 4.74
CA VAL A 260 16.47 10.56 4.99
C VAL A 260 17.18 11.89 5.20
N LEU A 261 16.85 12.90 4.38
CA LEU A 261 17.34 14.26 4.50
C LEU A 261 16.42 15.11 5.37
N THR A 262 15.12 15.07 5.07
CA THR A 262 14.07 15.79 5.80
C THR A 262 12.88 14.87 6.05
N ARG A 263 12.11 15.17 7.10
CA ARG A 263 10.92 14.38 7.48
C ARG A 263 9.70 15.29 7.45
N GLY A 264 8.57 14.74 7.03
CA GLY A 264 7.28 15.42 7.04
C GLY A 264 6.13 14.45 7.24
N MET A 265 4.92 14.99 7.16
CA MET A 265 3.69 14.21 7.21
C MET A 265 2.72 14.75 6.16
N LYS A 266 2.09 13.85 5.41
CA LYS A 266 1.05 14.19 4.42
C LYS A 266 -0.10 13.21 4.59
N ASP A 267 -1.31 13.73 4.81
CA ASP A 267 -2.53 12.95 4.95
C ASP A 267 -2.45 11.78 5.96
N GLY A 268 -1.69 11.96 7.04
CA GLY A 268 -1.58 11.03 8.16
C GLY A 268 -0.47 9.98 8.05
N TYR A 269 0.24 9.88 6.93
CA TYR A 269 1.43 9.03 6.80
C TYR A 269 2.72 9.86 6.69
N CYS A 270 3.85 9.26 7.05
CA CYS A 270 5.17 9.90 7.01
C CYS A 270 5.64 10.09 5.57
N ILE A 271 6.29 11.22 5.31
CA ILE A 271 6.97 11.49 4.04
C ILE A 271 8.41 11.94 4.32
N ALA A 272 9.30 11.80 3.34
CA ALA A 272 10.68 12.24 3.47
C ALA A 272 11.26 12.76 2.15
N ASP A 273 12.12 13.78 2.23
CA ASP A 273 13.11 13.97 1.19
C ASP A 273 14.25 13.00 1.44
N ILE A 274 14.72 12.36 0.38
CA ILE A 274 15.71 11.29 0.49
C ILE A 274 16.88 11.50 -0.46
N GLN A 275 18.01 10.88 -0.12
CA GLN A 275 19.15 10.69 -0.98
C GLN A 275 19.38 9.19 -1.17
N TYR A 276 19.48 8.74 -2.42
CA TYR A 276 19.83 7.34 -2.69
C TYR A 276 21.26 7.03 -2.28
N LEU A 277 21.46 5.82 -1.77
CA LEU A 277 22.77 5.29 -1.44
C LEU A 277 23.20 4.29 -2.50
N GLU A 278 24.48 4.36 -2.85
CA GLU A 278 25.14 3.42 -3.75
C GLU A 278 26.46 2.99 -3.11
N ASP A 279 26.89 1.77 -3.40
CA ASP A 279 28.18 1.29 -2.94
C ASP A 279 29.33 1.95 -3.69
N THR A 280 30.38 2.28 -2.94
CA THR A 280 31.64 2.75 -3.49
C THR A 280 32.28 1.62 -4.29
N ARG A 281 32.51 1.86 -5.58
CA ARG A 281 33.16 0.90 -6.46
C ARG A 281 34.67 0.86 -6.22
N VAL A 282 35.22 -0.34 -6.12
CA VAL A 282 36.66 -0.60 -6.11
C VAL A 282 37.16 -0.66 -7.55
N ILE A 283 38.09 0.23 -7.88
CA ILE A 283 38.65 0.39 -9.24
C ILE A 283 40.01 -0.33 -9.35
N ASP A 284 40.78 -0.37 -8.27
CA ASP A 284 42.07 -1.05 -8.25
C ASP A 284 41.91 -2.57 -8.45
N GLY A 285 42.71 -3.13 -9.36
CA GLY A 285 42.58 -4.52 -9.78
C GLY A 285 42.98 -5.53 -8.69
N GLU A 286 43.99 -5.19 -7.88
CA GLU A 286 44.42 -6.06 -6.77
C GLU A 286 43.40 -6.02 -5.64
N GLU A 287 42.93 -4.83 -5.26
CA GLU A 287 41.88 -4.67 -4.25
C GLU A 287 40.58 -5.34 -4.65
N LEU A 288 40.20 -5.27 -5.93
CA LEU A 288 39.01 -5.94 -6.46
C LEU A 288 39.17 -7.46 -6.41
N THR A 289 40.34 -7.98 -6.74
CA THR A 289 40.63 -9.41 -6.64
C THR A 289 40.51 -9.89 -5.19
N GLN A 290 41.07 -9.15 -4.24
CA GLN A 290 40.93 -9.45 -2.81
C GLN A 290 39.48 -9.37 -2.34
N LEU A 291 38.72 -8.38 -2.84
CA LEU A 291 37.30 -8.23 -2.51
C LEU A 291 36.47 -9.41 -3.03
N GLN A 292 36.76 -9.88 -4.24
CA GLN A 292 36.14 -11.08 -4.81
C GLN A 292 36.46 -12.32 -4.00
N GLN A 293 37.72 -12.51 -3.60
CA GLN A 293 38.12 -13.63 -2.73
C GLN A 293 37.39 -13.59 -1.38
N LEU A 294 37.26 -12.41 -0.77
CA LEU A 294 36.50 -12.23 0.47
C LEU A 294 35.02 -12.56 0.27
N HIS A 295 34.40 -12.05 -0.80
CA HIS A 295 33.02 -12.36 -1.15
C HIS A 295 32.79 -13.86 -1.29
N ASP A 296 33.65 -14.54 -2.05
CA ASP A 296 33.54 -15.97 -2.31
C ASP A 296 33.68 -16.80 -1.02
N ALA A 297 34.60 -16.42 -0.14
CA ALA A 297 34.76 -17.05 1.17
C ALA A 297 33.52 -16.87 2.05
N VAL A 298 32.95 -15.66 2.10
CA VAL A 298 31.72 -15.36 2.86
C VAL A 298 30.52 -16.11 2.28
N TYR A 299 30.42 -16.19 0.94
CA TYR A 299 29.37 -16.92 0.25
C TYR A 299 29.41 -18.43 0.59
N GLU A 300 30.59 -19.04 0.55
CA GLU A 300 30.72 -20.47 0.89
C GLU A 300 30.46 -20.74 2.37
N GLN A 301 30.90 -19.85 3.26
CA GLN A 301 30.58 -19.92 4.69
C GLN A 301 29.07 -19.84 4.92
N ALA A 302 28.39 -18.90 4.27
CA ALA A 302 26.94 -18.74 4.32
C ALA A 302 26.21 -19.98 3.80
N ARG A 303 26.67 -20.54 2.68
CA ARG A 303 26.13 -21.77 2.09
C ARG A 303 26.22 -22.95 3.05
N THR A 304 27.41 -23.14 3.65
CA THR A 304 27.66 -24.19 4.64
C THR A 304 26.78 -24.01 5.88
N TRP A 305 26.69 -22.79 6.40
CA TRP A 305 25.80 -22.47 7.52
C TRP A 305 24.34 -22.84 7.19
N PHE A 306 23.82 -22.41 6.04
CA PHE A 306 22.44 -22.68 5.63
C PHE A 306 22.15 -24.19 5.43
N GLN A 307 23.11 -24.93 4.88
CA GLN A 307 23.05 -26.39 4.70
C GLN A 307 23.16 -27.17 6.01
N ASN A 308 23.67 -26.54 7.08
CA ASN A 308 23.75 -27.15 8.40
C ASN A 308 22.59 -26.75 9.33
N LEU A 309 21.75 -25.78 8.93
CA LEU A 309 20.53 -25.43 9.68
C LEU A 309 19.58 -26.62 9.80
N LYS A 310 18.96 -26.79 10.96
CA LYS A 310 17.89 -27.80 11.15
C LYS A 310 16.78 -27.60 10.09
N ASN A 311 16.25 -28.70 9.56
CA ASN A 311 15.25 -28.68 8.47
C ASN A 311 14.07 -27.74 8.73
N ARG A 312 13.61 -27.65 10.00
CA ARG A 312 12.53 -26.73 10.39
C ARG A 312 12.81 -25.27 10.02
N PHE A 313 14.03 -24.79 10.31
CA PHE A 313 14.42 -23.40 10.10
C PHE A 313 14.71 -23.15 8.62
N ARG A 314 15.37 -24.10 7.95
CA ARG A 314 15.62 -24.03 6.52
C ARG A 314 14.32 -23.91 5.72
N ASN A 315 13.32 -24.73 6.03
CA ASN A 315 12.03 -24.69 5.35
C ASN A 315 11.28 -23.36 5.58
N GLN A 316 11.35 -22.81 6.81
CA GLN A 316 10.77 -21.50 7.10
C GLN A 316 11.43 -20.38 6.29
N ILE A 317 12.76 -20.39 6.19
CA ILE A 317 13.50 -19.42 5.38
C ILE A 317 13.10 -19.54 3.91
N LEU A 318 13.08 -20.77 3.36
CA LEU A 318 12.71 -21.00 1.97
C LEU A 318 11.28 -20.55 1.66
N GLN A 319 10.33 -20.78 2.58
CA GLN A 319 8.94 -20.37 2.41
C GLN A 319 8.77 -18.85 2.43
N HIS A 320 9.52 -18.13 3.27
CA HIS A 320 9.32 -16.69 3.48
C HIS A 320 10.22 -15.82 2.60
N PHE A 321 11.49 -16.18 2.46
CA PHE A 321 12.51 -15.39 1.77
C PHE A 321 12.97 -16.01 0.44
N GLY A 322 12.60 -17.26 0.17
CA GLY A 322 13.08 -18.02 -0.98
C GLY A 322 14.47 -18.62 -0.77
N ALA A 323 15.02 -19.19 -1.85
CA ALA A 323 16.36 -19.74 -1.85
C ALA A 323 17.42 -18.64 -1.72
N MET A 324 18.59 -19.02 -1.19
CA MET A 324 19.75 -18.14 -1.19
C MET A 324 20.11 -17.78 -2.64
N PRO A 325 20.31 -16.49 -2.97
CA PRO A 325 20.70 -16.08 -4.32
C PRO A 325 21.97 -16.78 -4.81
N GLU A 326 22.03 -17.02 -6.12
CA GLU A 326 23.21 -17.58 -6.77
C GLU A 326 24.39 -16.61 -6.66
N ARG A 327 25.60 -17.16 -6.77
CA ARG A 327 26.82 -16.36 -6.75
C ARG A 327 26.91 -15.52 -8.02
N GLU A 328 26.91 -14.21 -7.85
CA GLU A 328 27.03 -13.27 -8.98
C GLU A 328 28.47 -13.24 -9.52
N PRO A 329 28.66 -13.18 -10.85
CA PRO A 329 29.99 -13.09 -11.46
C PRO A 329 30.64 -11.71 -11.28
N ASP A 330 29.82 -10.65 -11.24
CA ASP A 330 30.27 -9.28 -10.96
C ASP A 330 29.61 -8.79 -9.68
N ILE A 331 30.40 -8.76 -8.60
CA ILE A 331 29.96 -8.34 -7.26
C ILE A 331 29.68 -6.84 -7.15
N GLN A 332 29.99 -6.05 -8.18
CA GLN A 332 29.75 -4.61 -8.26
C GLN A 332 28.74 -4.22 -9.36
N ALA A 333 28.06 -5.21 -9.95
CA ALA A 333 27.12 -5.01 -11.05
C ALA A 333 25.95 -4.08 -10.65
N THR A 334 25.45 -4.23 -9.42
CA THR A 334 24.35 -3.42 -8.89
C THR A 334 24.87 -2.31 -7.97
N PRO A 335 24.15 -1.17 -7.85
CA PRO A 335 24.54 -0.10 -6.93
C PRO A 335 24.43 -0.50 -5.45
N ASN A 336 23.84 -1.65 -5.12
CA ASN A 336 23.75 -2.15 -3.74
C ASN A 336 24.70 -3.31 -3.48
N GLY A 337 25.57 -3.67 -4.42
CA GLY A 337 26.39 -4.86 -4.32
C GLY A 337 25.56 -6.16 -4.34
N PRO A 338 26.11 -7.28 -3.85
CA PRO A 338 25.54 -8.59 -4.14
C PRO A 338 24.24 -8.92 -3.42
N ALA A 339 23.30 -9.55 -4.13
CA ALA A 339 21.99 -9.94 -3.57
C ALA A 339 22.11 -10.87 -2.36
N CYS A 340 23.10 -11.77 -2.35
CA CYS A 340 23.34 -12.71 -1.26
C CYS A 340 23.59 -12.02 0.09
N CYS A 341 24.24 -10.85 0.10
CA CYS A 341 24.50 -10.08 1.31
C CYS A 341 23.21 -9.62 1.97
N TRP A 342 22.27 -9.13 1.15
CA TRP A 342 20.97 -8.62 1.60
C TRP A 342 20.04 -9.73 2.06
N TRP A 343 20.05 -10.86 1.34
CA TRP A 343 19.34 -12.06 1.77
C TRP A 343 19.86 -12.56 3.12
N LEU A 344 21.18 -12.59 3.33
CA LEU A 344 21.77 -12.99 4.62
C LEU A 344 21.32 -12.07 5.75
N LEU A 345 21.37 -10.75 5.56
CA LEU A 345 20.90 -9.80 6.59
C LEU A 345 19.42 -9.97 6.93
N ALA A 346 18.60 -10.41 5.98
CA ALA A 346 17.18 -10.66 6.19
C ALA A 346 16.90 -11.96 6.98
N VAL A 347 17.71 -13.01 6.80
CA VAL A 347 17.47 -14.33 7.42
C VAL A 347 18.26 -14.56 8.71
N LEU A 348 19.36 -13.83 8.91
CA LEU A 348 20.19 -13.98 10.09
C LEU A 348 19.51 -13.33 11.31
N PRO A 349 19.58 -13.96 12.50
CA PRO A 349 18.96 -13.45 13.72
C PRO A 349 19.78 -12.30 14.33
N ILE A 350 19.72 -11.13 13.71
CA ILE A 350 20.51 -9.95 14.06
C ILE A 350 19.60 -8.88 14.68
N ASP A 351 20.09 -8.17 15.70
CA ASP A 351 19.39 -7.01 16.25
C ASP A 351 19.10 -5.95 15.15
N PRO A 352 17.87 -5.41 15.07
CA PRO A 352 17.50 -4.44 14.04
C PRO A 352 18.38 -3.19 13.98
N ARG A 353 18.98 -2.73 15.09
CA ARG A 353 19.89 -1.58 15.08
C ARG A 353 21.21 -1.93 14.42
N TYR A 354 21.68 -3.17 14.61
CA TYR A 354 22.88 -3.65 13.92
C TYR A 354 22.58 -3.88 12.43
N GLN A 355 21.43 -4.45 12.09
CA GLN A 355 20.98 -4.56 10.69
C GLN A 355 20.95 -3.18 10.00
N LEU A 356 20.41 -2.16 10.67
CA LEU A 356 20.40 -0.78 10.18
C LEU A 356 21.82 -0.24 9.96
N SER A 357 22.75 -0.50 10.88
CA SER A 357 24.16 -0.12 10.72
C SER A 357 24.80 -0.76 9.50
N VAL A 358 24.42 -1.98 9.11
CA VAL A 358 24.94 -2.62 7.90
C VAL A 358 24.23 -2.10 6.65
N LEU A 359 22.92 -1.85 6.73
CA LEU A 359 22.15 -1.26 5.63
C LEU A 359 22.72 0.09 5.18
N SER A 360 23.21 0.92 6.11
CA SER A 360 23.77 2.25 5.81
C SER A 360 25.18 2.24 5.22
N MET A 361 25.87 1.09 5.15
CA MET A 361 27.25 1.01 4.66
C MET A 361 27.34 1.10 3.14
N THR A 362 28.25 1.91 2.63
CA THR A 362 28.55 2.02 1.20
C THR A 362 29.79 1.22 0.78
N THR A 363 30.51 0.61 1.72
CA THR A 363 31.71 -0.19 1.42
C THR A 363 31.38 -1.68 1.48
N LEU A 364 31.42 -2.37 0.32
CA LEU A 364 31.14 -3.81 0.25
C LEU A 364 32.10 -4.63 1.13
N ARG A 365 33.38 -4.28 1.15
CA ARG A 365 34.39 -4.96 1.99
C ARG A 365 34.00 -4.97 3.46
N GLU A 366 33.66 -3.81 4.03
CA GLU A 366 33.26 -3.70 5.44
C GLU A 366 31.99 -4.48 5.74
N ARG A 367 31.02 -4.42 4.81
CA ARG A 367 29.78 -5.18 4.92
C ARG A 367 30.04 -6.69 4.93
N LEU A 368 30.90 -7.19 4.05
CA LEU A 368 31.29 -8.60 4.00
C LEU A 368 31.99 -9.04 5.29
N VAL A 369 32.95 -8.26 5.80
CA VAL A 369 33.64 -8.56 7.07
C VAL A 369 32.64 -8.69 8.23
N LYS A 370 31.64 -7.79 8.30
CA LYS A 370 30.61 -7.88 9.35
C LYS A 370 29.74 -9.12 9.21
N ILE A 371 29.31 -9.44 8.00
CA ILE A 371 28.53 -10.67 7.72
C ILE A 371 29.36 -11.90 8.09
N GLN A 372 30.65 -11.92 7.75
CA GLN A 372 31.58 -13.00 8.11
C GLN A 372 31.68 -13.19 9.63
N HIS A 373 31.84 -12.10 10.39
CA HIS A 373 31.89 -12.17 11.85
C HIS A 373 30.58 -12.73 12.45
N ILE A 374 29.42 -12.33 11.91
CA ILE A 374 28.13 -12.87 12.34
C ILE A 374 28.06 -14.37 12.07
N LEU A 375 28.43 -14.83 10.87
CA LEU A 375 28.40 -16.25 10.51
C LEU A 375 29.34 -17.07 11.39
N SER A 376 30.57 -16.59 11.62
CA SER A 376 31.54 -17.24 12.50
C SER A 376 31.01 -17.35 13.94
N TYR A 377 30.38 -16.30 14.45
CA TYR A 377 29.74 -16.34 15.77
C TYR A 377 28.63 -17.39 15.82
N LEU A 378 27.71 -17.39 14.86
CA LEU A 378 26.59 -18.35 14.84
C LEU A 378 27.04 -19.81 14.67
N GLN A 379 28.13 -20.05 13.93
CA GLN A 379 28.72 -21.39 13.79
C GLN A 379 29.43 -21.88 15.06
N SER A 380 29.84 -20.95 15.94
CA SER A 380 30.48 -21.29 17.22
C SER A 380 29.49 -21.68 18.32
N ILE A 381 28.20 -21.39 18.15
CA ILE A 381 27.16 -21.74 19.12
C ILE A 381 26.89 -23.25 19.05
N PRO A 382 27.03 -24.00 20.16
CA PRO A 382 26.75 -25.44 20.17
C PRO A 382 25.31 -25.73 19.73
N SER A 383 25.14 -26.74 18.87
CA SER A 383 23.82 -27.20 18.44
C SER A 383 23.14 -27.94 19.59
N GLU A 384 22.39 -27.24 20.45
CA GLU A 384 21.44 -27.89 21.38
C GLU A 384 20.23 -28.45 20.63
#